data_AF-A0A484FW66-F1
#
_entry.id   AF-A0A484FW66-F1
#
_cell.length_a   1.000
_cell.length_b   1.000
_cell.length_c   1.000
_cell.angle_alpha   90.00
_cell.angle_beta   90.00
_cell.angle_gamma   90.00
#
_symmetry.space_group_name_H-M   'P 1'
#
loop_
_entity.id
_entity.type
_entity.pdbx_description
1 polymer ?
#
loop_
_entity_poly.entity_id
_entity_poly.type
_entity_poly.pdbx_seq_one_letter_code
_entity_poly.pdbx_strand_id
1 'polypeptide(L)'
;MYIPPSATSGGATVADTKSTLMQYEEILSLIVTTVLLCILANLFCYEWFAVKHWRPLPWARWLILLVYLSAFFGVLGSWIVQIIFQSGLNMSPGGCSAVGTLCLCAYVVTKLVYLLTVEKAHVIRGSNKPRLKSKLYACNSVMMIGTYSGITIFNFHLRTYHFDADTSVCAVGRERPILIAIMIFDALVNIYLTSLFLVPLLKLQSIQAAMARDTGSTKRDQSVKARMVRIKSD
;
A
#
# COMPACT_ATOMS: atom_id res chain seq x y z
N MET A 1 42.95 41.96 -31.13
CA MET A 1 43.64 41.31 -29.99
C MET A 1 42.56 40.73 -29.09
N TYR A 2 42.16 39.48 -29.37
CA TYR A 2 41.08 38.79 -28.66
C TYR A 2 41.73 37.93 -27.57
N ILE A 3 41.41 38.23 -26.32
CA ILE A 3 41.96 37.60 -25.13
C ILE A 3 41.17 36.30 -24.90
N PRO A 4 41.83 35.12 -24.73
CA PRO A 4 41.12 33.86 -24.49
C PRO A 4 40.57 33.80 -23.05
N PRO A 5 39.41 33.16 -22.82
CA PRO A 5 38.90 32.96 -21.47
C PRO A 5 39.67 31.84 -20.76
N SER A 6 40.19 32.18 -19.60
CA SER A 6 40.83 31.31 -18.61
C SER A 6 39.86 30.23 -18.12
N ALA A 7 40.39 29.01 -18.00
CA ALA A 7 39.69 27.85 -17.46
C ALA A 7 39.24 28.08 -16.00
N THR A 8 37.93 28.19 -15.79
CA THR A 8 37.30 28.09 -14.46
C THR A 8 37.08 26.61 -14.13
N SER A 9 37.91 26.10 -13.22
CA SER A 9 37.92 24.74 -12.67
C SER A 9 36.75 24.46 -11.70
N GLY A 10 35.50 24.76 -12.11
CA GLY A 10 34.30 24.57 -11.29
C GLY A 10 33.16 23.79 -11.95
N GLY A 11 33.27 23.46 -13.25
CA GLY A 11 32.23 22.73 -14.00
C GLY A 11 32.41 21.21 -14.05
N ALA A 12 33.66 20.73 -14.02
CA ALA A 12 33.95 19.30 -14.14
C ALA A 12 33.52 18.50 -12.90
N THR A 13 33.72 19.03 -11.70
CA THR A 13 33.38 18.35 -10.45
C THR A 13 31.87 18.24 -10.23
N VAL A 14 31.08 19.23 -10.66
CA VAL A 14 29.61 19.20 -10.52
C VAL A 14 28.97 18.22 -11.51
N ALA A 15 29.49 18.14 -12.74
CA ALA A 15 29.03 17.17 -13.73
C ALA A 15 29.39 15.73 -13.34
N ASP A 16 30.62 15.50 -12.85
CA ASP A 16 31.05 14.18 -12.34
C ASP A 16 30.31 13.77 -11.07
N THR A 17 30.04 14.71 -10.17
CA THR A 17 29.27 14.42 -8.95
C THR A 17 27.83 14.06 -9.32
N LYS A 18 27.25 14.71 -10.34
CA LYS A 18 25.88 14.44 -10.80
C LYS A 18 25.76 13.10 -11.54
N SER A 19 26.73 12.73 -12.37
CA SER A 19 26.76 11.42 -13.03
C SER A 19 26.93 10.28 -12.02
N THR A 20 27.84 10.46 -11.05
CA THR A 20 28.09 9.47 -9.98
C THR A 20 26.89 9.31 -9.04
N LEU A 21 26.19 10.41 -8.70
CA LEU A 21 24.95 10.38 -7.92
C LEU A 21 23.83 9.64 -8.66
N MET A 22 23.63 9.91 -9.95
CA MET A 22 22.60 9.21 -10.73
C MET A 22 22.87 7.71 -10.82
N GLN A 23 24.14 7.31 -10.99
CA GLN A 23 24.51 5.90 -11.02
C GLN A 23 24.28 5.20 -9.66
N TYR A 24 24.53 5.88 -8.54
CA TYR A 24 24.24 5.34 -7.21
C TYR A 24 22.73 5.18 -6.97
N GLU A 25 21.92 6.15 -7.39
CA GLU A 25 20.46 6.10 -7.27
C GLU A 25 19.84 4.93 -8.06
N GLU A 26 20.32 4.68 -9.29
CA GLU A 26 19.87 3.55 -10.11
C GLU A 26 20.17 2.19 -9.47
N ILE A 27 21.42 2.01 -9.01
CA ILE A 27 21.85 0.76 -8.36
C ILE A 27 21.08 0.53 -7.05
N LEU A 28 20.90 1.58 -6.25
CA LEU A 28 20.13 1.50 -5.00
C LEU A 28 18.67 1.14 -5.29
N SER A 29 18.05 1.79 -6.29
CA SER A 29 16.69 1.47 -6.71
C SER A 29 16.56 0.02 -7.15
N LEU A 30 17.49 -0.49 -7.96
CA LEU A 30 17.50 -1.87 -8.44
C LEU A 30 17.58 -2.89 -7.29
N ILE A 31 18.45 -2.63 -6.30
CA ILE A 31 18.58 -3.49 -5.12
C ILE A 31 17.26 -3.49 -4.34
N VAL A 32 16.69 -2.31 -4.10
CA VAL A 32 15.42 -2.16 -3.37
C VAL A 32 14.28 -2.88 -4.09
N THR A 33 14.11 -2.69 -5.40
CA THR A 33 13.04 -3.35 -6.17
C THR A 33 13.20 -4.86 -6.20
N THR A 34 14.44 -5.36 -6.28
CA THR A 34 14.72 -6.81 -6.23
C THR A 34 14.38 -7.40 -4.86
N VAL A 35 14.77 -6.74 -3.77
CA VAL A 35 14.41 -7.20 -2.41
C VAL A 35 12.90 -7.19 -2.20
N LEU A 36 12.21 -6.13 -2.62
CA LEU A 36 10.74 -6.04 -2.55
C LEU A 36 10.07 -7.15 -3.36
N LEU A 37 10.57 -7.45 -4.55
CA LEU A 37 10.07 -8.53 -5.39
C LEU A 37 10.21 -9.89 -4.69
N CYS A 38 11.38 -10.17 -4.12
CA CYS A 38 11.63 -11.39 -3.35
C CYS A 38 10.67 -11.51 -2.17
N ILE A 39 10.46 -10.44 -1.39
CA ILE A 39 9.53 -10.45 -0.27
C ILE A 39 8.10 -10.73 -0.75
N LEU A 40 7.64 -10.03 -1.79
CA LEU A 40 6.29 -10.21 -2.34
C LEU A 40 6.07 -11.62 -2.89
N ALA A 41 7.06 -12.18 -3.58
CA ALA A 41 7.01 -13.55 -4.08
C ALA A 41 6.90 -14.57 -2.92
N ASN A 42 7.71 -14.39 -1.87
CA ASN A 42 7.65 -15.26 -0.69
C ASN A 42 6.30 -15.16 0.04
N LEU A 43 5.78 -13.95 0.24
CA LEU A 43 4.47 -13.74 0.86
C LEU A 43 3.33 -14.31 0.02
N PHE A 44 3.39 -14.12 -1.30
CA PHE A 44 2.41 -14.70 -2.22
C PHE A 44 2.45 -16.24 -2.17
N CYS A 45 3.64 -16.85 -2.24
CA CYS A 45 3.79 -18.29 -2.13
C CYS A 45 3.31 -18.80 -0.77
N TYR A 46 3.65 -18.11 0.33
CA TYR A 46 3.18 -18.47 1.67
C TYR A 46 1.64 -18.50 1.73
N GLU A 47 0.97 -17.44 1.27
CA GLU A 47 -0.49 -17.38 1.25
C GLU A 47 -1.08 -18.42 0.31
N TRP A 48 -0.48 -18.63 -0.86
CA TRP A 48 -0.93 -19.62 -1.85
C TRP A 48 -0.87 -21.06 -1.30
N PHE A 49 0.24 -21.44 -0.66
CA PHE A 49 0.40 -22.76 -0.06
C PHE A 49 -0.38 -22.92 1.25
N ALA A 50 -0.69 -21.84 1.97
CA ALA A 50 -1.57 -21.88 3.13
C ALA A 50 -3.02 -22.26 2.75
N VAL A 51 -3.40 -22.14 1.47
CA VAL A 51 -4.71 -22.59 0.95
C VAL A 51 -4.75 -24.10 0.81
N LYS A 52 -5.04 -24.79 1.92
CA LYS A 52 -5.14 -26.26 1.97
C LYS A 52 -6.44 -26.80 1.33
N HIS A 53 -7.52 -26.01 1.32
CA HIS A 53 -8.83 -26.41 0.77
C HIS A 53 -9.45 -25.26 -0.03
N TRP A 54 -9.52 -25.41 -1.36
CA TRP A 54 -9.98 -24.37 -2.30
C TRP A 54 -11.51 -24.14 -2.32
N ARG A 55 -12.31 -24.93 -1.58
CA ARG A 55 -13.75 -25.03 -1.81
C ARG A 55 -14.66 -24.19 -0.89
N PRO A 56 -14.19 -23.65 0.25
CA PRO A 56 -14.91 -22.55 0.90
C PRO A 56 -13.93 -21.50 1.45
N LEU A 57 -13.23 -20.76 0.56
CA LEU A 57 -12.42 -19.64 1.04
C LEU A 57 -13.34 -18.45 1.34
N PRO A 58 -13.24 -17.84 2.54
CA PRO A 58 -13.91 -16.57 2.79
C PRO A 58 -13.42 -15.54 1.77
N TRP A 59 -14.34 -14.77 1.19
CA TRP A 59 -14.07 -13.74 0.17
C TRP A 59 -12.87 -12.84 0.52
N ALA A 60 -12.64 -12.58 1.81
CA ALA A 60 -11.48 -11.83 2.30
C ALA A 60 -10.12 -12.43 1.89
N ARG A 61 -9.96 -13.76 1.86
CA ARG A 61 -8.69 -14.40 1.45
C ARG A 61 -8.43 -14.28 -0.05
N TRP A 62 -9.47 -14.40 -0.88
CA TRP A 62 -9.35 -14.15 -2.32
C TRP A 62 -8.89 -12.73 -2.62
N LEU A 63 -9.43 -11.76 -1.88
CA LEU A 63 -9.05 -10.36 -1.98
C LEU A 63 -7.58 -10.14 -1.60
N ILE A 64 -7.10 -10.73 -0.51
CA ILE A 64 -5.70 -10.65 -0.08
C ILE A 64 -4.76 -11.23 -1.14
N LEU A 65 -5.11 -12.41 -1.68
CA LEU A 65 -4.33 -13.07 -2.73
C LEU A 65 -4.25 -12.23 -3.99
N LEU A 66 -5.35 -11.56 -4.36
CA LEU A 66 -5.44 -10.69 -5.53
C LEU A 66 -4.57 -9.43 -5.36
N VAL A 67 -4.49 -8.86 -4.14
CA VAL A 67 -3.58 -7.74 -3.84
C VAL A 67 -2.13 -8.17 -4.01
N TYR A 68 -1.71 -9.28 -3.39
CA TYR A 68 -0.34 -9.78 -3.51
C TYR A 68 0.03 -10.09 -4.97
N LEU A 69 -0.90 -10.70 -5.71
CA LEU A 69 -0.70 -11.00 -7.13
C LEU A 69 -0.52 -9.72 -7.96
N SER A 70 -1.38 -8.71 -7.75
CA SER A 70 -1.30 -7.44 -8.47
C SER A 70 -0.03 -6.66 -8.15
N ALA A 71 0.41 -6.65 -6.89
CA ALA A 71 1.65 -6.02 -6.44
C ALA A 71 2.88 -6.72 -7.03
N PHE A 72 2.87 -8.06 -7.06
CA PHE A 72 3.92 -8.85 -7.67
C PHE A 72 4.10 -8.50 -9.15
N PHE A 73 3.02 -8.47 -9.94
CA PHE A 73 3.11 -8.08 -11.35
C PHE A 73 3.56 -6.63 -11.57
N GLY A 74 3.12 -5.70 -10.73
CA GLY A 74 3.55 -4.30 -10.81
C GLY A 74 5.04 -4.10 -10.51
N VAL A 75 5.54 -4.75 -9.46
CA VAL A 75 6.97 -4.69 -9.09
C VAL A 75 7.83 -5.45 -10.09
N LEU A 76 7.37 -6.60 -10.60
CA LEU A 76 8.01 -7.32 -11.70
C LEU A 76 8.15 -6.44 -12.94
N GLY A 77 7.07 -5.79 -13.37
CA GLY A 77 7.09 -4.90 -14.54
C GLY A 77 8.12 -3.79 -14.36
N SER A 78 8.16 -3.18 -13.18
CA SER A 78 9.12 -2.12 -12.85
C SER A 78 10.57 -2.62 -12.83
N TRP A 79 10.81 -3.81 -12.27
CA TRP A 79 12.13 -4.46 -12.22
C TRP A 79 12.64 -4.82 -13.61
N ILE A 80 11.78 -5.35 -14.48
CA ILE A 80 12.10 -5.66 -15.88
C ILE A 80 12.52 -4.38 -16.63
N VAL A 81 11.78 -3.28 -16.46
CA VAL A 81 12.13 -1.99 -17.09
C VAL A 81 13.50 -1.49 -16.63
N GLN A 82 13.79 -1.57 -15.33
CA GLN A 82 15.08 -1.14 -14.77
C GLN A 82 16.25 -1.94 -15.37
N ILE A 83 16.09 -3.27 -15.53
CA ILE A 83 17.12 -4.12 -16.14
C ILE A 83 17.32 -3.82 -17.62
N ILE A 84 16.23 -3.62 -18.38
CA ILE A 84 16.29 -3.29 -19.80
C ILE A 84 17.01 -1.94 -20.00
N PHE A 85 16.70 -0.95 -19.16
CA PHE A 85 17.34 0.36 -19.21
C PHE A 85 18.85 0.27 -18.88
N GLN A 86 19.22 -0.46 -17.83
CA GLN A 86 20.62 -0.64 -17.43
C GLN A 86 21.46 -1.40 -18.47
N SER A 87 20.82 -2.32 -19.20
CA SER A 87 21.48 -3.09 -20.27
C SER A 87 21.63 -2.32 -21.58
N GLY A 88 21.16 -1.06 -21.64
CA GLY A 88 21.24 -0.22 -22.83
C GLY A 88 20.37 -0.70 -23.99
N LEU A 89 19.41 -1.61 -23.72
CA LEU A 89 18.47 -2.09 -24.70
C LEU A 89 17.35 -1.06 -24.87
N ASN A 90 17.18 -0.58 -26.10
CA ASN A 90 16.11 0.37 -26.42
C ASN A 90 14.75 -0.26 -26.14
N MET A 91 13.99 0.35 -25.23
CA MET A 91 12.67 -0.14 -24.90
C MET A 91 11.68 0.25 -25.99
N SER A 92 10.83 -0.69 -26.42
CA SER A 92 9.79 -0.37 -27.39
C SER A 92 8.75 0.58 -26.78
N PRO A 93 8.16 1.49 -27.56
CA PRO A 93 7.07 2.37 -27.09
C PRO A 93 5.90 1.57 -26.50
N GLY A 94 5.64 0.38 -27.06
CA GLY A 94 4.61 -0.54 -26.58
C GLY A 94 4.93 -1.12 -25.19
N GLY A 95 6.19 -1.49 -24.93
CA GLY A 95 6.63 -1.99 -23.62
C GLY A 95 6.49 -0.95 -22.51
N CYS A 96 6.85 0.30 -22.79
CA CYS A 96 6.69 1.42 -21.87
C CYS A 96 5.22 1.67 -21.50
N SER A 97 4.34 1.72 -22.50
CA SER A 97 2.90 1.88 -22.27
C SER A 97 2.30 0.69 -21.51
N ALA A 98 2.75 -0.53 -21.80
CA ALA A 98 2.24 -1.73 -21.14
C ALA A 98 2.59 -1.75 -19.65
N VAL A 99 3.83 -1.44 -19.27
CA VAL A 99 4.25 -1.42 -17.87
C VAL A 99 3.56 -0.29 -17.10
N GLY A 100 3.46 0.91 -17.68
CA GLY A 100 2.70 2.01 -17.07
C GLY A 100 1.23 1.65 -16.83
N THR A 101 0.60 1.00 -17.80
CA THR A 101 -0.80 0.53 -17.68
C THR A 101 -0.93 -0.57 -16.63
N LEU A 102 0.01 -1.52 -16.59
CA LEU A 102 0.02 -2.61 -15.61
C LEU A 102 0.14 -2.07 -14.17
N CYS A 103 1.05 -1.12 -13.94
CA CYS A 103 1.23 -0.47 -12.63
C CYS A 103 -0.04 0.27 -12.20
N LEU A 104 -0.69 0.99 -13.12
CA LEU A 104 -1.95 1.67 -12.83
C LEU A 104 -3.08 0.68 -12.54
N CYS A 105 -3.20 -0.39 -13.32
CA CYS A 105 -4.19 -1.44 -13.09
C CYS A 105 -3.99 -2.09 -11.73
N ALA A 106 -2.75 -2.43 -11.36
CA ALA A 106 -2.42 -2.99 -10.05
C ALA A 106 -2.79 -2.05 -8.89
N TYR A 107 -2.54 -0.75 -9.05
CA TYR A 107 -2.95 0.27 -8.10
C TYR A 107 -4.48 0.32 -7.93
N VAL A 108 -5.23 0.37 -9.03
CA VAL A 108 -6.71 0.42 -9.04
C VAL A 108 -7.30 -0.83 -8.38
N VAL A 109 -6.77 -2.00 -8.74
CA VAL A 109 -7.14 -3.30 -8.18
C VAL A 109 -6.91 -3.34 -6.67
N THR A 110 -5.74 -2.89 -6.21
CA THR A 110 -5.42 -2.82 -4.78
C THR A 110 -6.41 -1.94 -4.04
N LYS A 111 -6.75 -0.77 -4.59
CA LYS A 111 -7.74 0.14 -4.00
C LYS A 111 -9.15 -0.46 -3.97
N LEU A 112 -9.59 -1.15 -5.03
CA LEU A 112 -10.87 -1.86 -5.05
C LEU A 112 -10.97 -2.92 -3.95
N VAL A 113 -9.90 -3.66 -3.72
CA VAL A 113 -9.83 -4.64 -2.64
C VAL A 113 -9.98 -3.98 -1.27
N TYR A 114 -9.33 -2.82 -1.05
CA TYR A 114 -9.53 -2.03 0.17
C TYR A 114 -11.00 -1.60 0.35
N LEU A 115 -11.71 -1.27 -0.73
CA LEU A 115 -13.13 -0.91 -0.64
C LEU A 115 -14.00 -2.08 -0.18
N LEU A 116 -13.81 -3.25 -0.78
CA LEU A 116 -14.59 -4.45 -0.46
C LEU A 116 -14.35 -4.92 0.98
N THR A 117 -13.11 -4.79 1.47
CA THR A 117 -12.78 -5.13 2.87
C THR A 117 -13.43 -4.15 3.85
N VAL A 118 -13.47 -2.85 3.53
CA VAL A 118 -14.14 -1.84 4.34
C VAL A 118 -15.65 -2.08 4.43
N GLU A 119 -16.29 -2.40 3.30
CA GLU A 119 -17.73 -2.67 3.25
C GLU A 119 -18.09 -3.89 4.12
N LYS A 120 -17.31 -4.98 4.03
CA LYS A 120 -17.54 -6.18 4.85
C LYS A 120 -17.34 -5.90 6.33
N ALA A 121 -16.31 -5.15 6.70
CA ALA A 121 -16.08 -4.78 8.09
C ALA A 121 -17.18 -3.85 8.64
N HIS A 122 -17.78 -2.99 7.80
CA HIS A 122 -18.96 -2.21 8.19
C HIS A 122 -20.18 -3.09 8.44
N VAL A 123 -20.44 -4.07 7.57
CA VAL A 123 -21.54 -5.04 7.73
C VAL A 123 -21.37 -5.86 9.02
N ILE A 124 -20.16 -6.32 9.32
CA ILE A 124 -19.85 -7.11 10.54
C ILE A 124 -20.03 -6.29 11.82
N ARG A 125 -19.80 -4.97 11.78
CA ARG A 125 -19.95 -4.08 12.94
C ARG A 125 -21.41 -3.91 13.40
N GLY A 126 -22.39 -4.46 12.69
CA GLY A 126 -23.74 -4.67 13.20
C GLY A 126 -24.44 -3.41 13.72
N SER A 127 -24.16 -2.24 13.14
CA SER A 127 -24.92 -1.03 13.49
C SER A 127 -26.33 -1.19 12.92
N ASN A 128 -27.30 -1.46 13.80
CA ASN A 128 -28.74 -1.58 13.51
C ASN A 128 -29.38 -0.24 13.10
N LYS A 129 -28.68 0.58 12.29
CA LYS A 129 -29.18 1.85 11.76
C LYS A 129 -29.24 1.77 10.23
N PRO A 130 -30.33 2.23 9.60
CA PRO A 130 -30.54 2.09 8.16
C PRO A 130 -29.45 2.81 7.33
N ARG A 131 -29.06 2.15 6.24
CA ARG A 131 -27.89 2.39 5.38
C ARG A 131 -27.68 3.84 4.90
N LEU A 132 -28.72 4.67 4.85
CA LEU A 132 -28.68 6.02 4.28
C LEU A 132 -28.83 7.15 5.32
N LYS A 133 -29.05 6.83 6.61
CA LYS A 133 -29.26 7.85 7.65
C LYS A 133 -28.02 8.17 8.48
N SER A 134 -26.94 7.39 8.38
CA SER A 134 -25.69 7.69 9.05
C SER A 134 -24.79 8.52 8.13
N LYS A 135 -24.53 9.78 8.50
CA LYS A 135 -23.60 10.66 7.77
C LYS A 135 -22.21 10.04 7.59
N LEU A 136 -21.83 9.13 8.49
CA LEU A 136 -20.54 8.42 8.47
C LEU A 136 -20.44 7.41 7.31
N TYR A 137 -21.52 6.68 6.99
CA TYR A 137 -21.51 5.72 5.87
C TYR A 137 -21.56 6.43 4.51
N ALA A 138 -22.41 7.46 4.38
CA ALA A 138 -22.49 8.26 3.15
C ALA A 138 -21.17 8.98 2.85
N CYS A 139 -20.53 9.58 3.86
CA CYS A 139 -19.21 10.21 3.71
C CYS A 139 -18.14 9.19 3.29
N ASN A 140 -18.17 7.98 3.85
CA ASN A 140 -17.20 6.95 3.51
C ASN A 140 -17.40 6.40 2.08
N SER A 141 -18.64 6.14 1.68
CA SER A 141 -18.97 5.70 0.31
C SER A 141 -18.68 6.77 -0.73
N VAL A 142 -18.92 8.06 -0.42
CA VAL A 142 -18.59 9.18 -1.31
C VAL A 142 -17.08 9.39 -1.41
N MET A 143 -16.32 9.30 -0.31
CA MET A 143 -14.85 9.36 -0.37
C MET A 143 -14.28 8.20 -1.19
N MET A 144 -14.81 6.99 -1.06
CA MET A 144 -14.39 5.86 -1.87
C MET A 144 -14.64 6.07 -3.36
N ILE A 145 -15.89 6.40 -3.73
CA ILE A 145 -16.29 6.60 -5.13
C ILE A 145 -15.54 7.80 -5.72
N GLY A 146 -15.38 8.88 -4.95
CA GLY A 146 -14.64 10.08 -5.34
C GLY A 146 -13.16 9.80 -5.58
N THR A 147 -12.52 9.00 -4.72
CA THR A 147 -11.11 8.62 -4.91
C THR A 147 -10.93 7.73 -6.14
N TYR A 148 -11.81 6.73 -6.32
CA TYR A 148 -11.75 5.81 -7.46
C TYR A 148 -11.99 6.52 -8.79
N SER A 149 -13.07 7.29 -8.89
CA SER A 149 -13.41 8.05 -10.09
C SER A 149 -12.37 9.13 -10.37
N GLY A 150 -11.92 9.86 -9.35
CA GLY A 150 -10.88 10.89 -9.48
C GLY A 150 -9.60 10.33 -10.08
N ILE A 151 -9.12 9.19 -9.60
CA ILE A 151 -7.86 8.61 -10.08
C ILE A 151 -8.04 8.04 -11.48
N THR A 152 -9.12 7.33 -11.79
CA THR A 152 -9.36 6.78 -13.14
C THR A 152 -9.51 7.90 -14.17
N ILE A 153 -10.31 8.93 -13.88
CA ILE A 153 -10.55 10.07 -14.79
C ILE A 153 -9.27 10.85 -15.01
N PHE A 154 -8.54 11.13 -13.92
CA PHE A 154 -7.29 11.88 -13.99
C PHE A 154 -6.23 11.09 -14.77
N ASN A 155 -6.10 9.77 -14.56
CA ASN A 155 -5.15 8.94 -15.31
C ASN A 155 -5.52 8.78 -16.79
N PHE A 156 -6.81 8.77 -17.14
CA PHE A 156 -7.24 8.68 -18.53
C PHE A 156 -6.99 10.00 -19.30
N HIS A 157 -7.20 11.15 -18.65
CA HIS A 157 -7.02 12.46 -19.29
C HIS A 157 -5.57 12.91 -19.44
N LEU A 158 -4.70 12.49 -18.53
CA LEU A 158 -3.30 12.91 -18.51
C LEU A 158 -2.45 11.66 -18.73
N ARG A 159 -2.21 11.38 -20.01
CA ARG A 159 -1.41 10.26 -20.54
C ARG A 159 -0.16 10.03 -19.65
N THR A 160 -0.22 9.02 -18.79
CA THR A 160 0.74 8.78 -17.67
C THR A 160 2.12 8.25 -18.13
N TYR A 161 2.31 8.02 -19.43
CA TYR A 161 3.58 7.56 -19.99
C TYR A 161 4.07 8.58 -21.02
N HIS A 162 5.27 9.10 -20.78
CA HIS A 162 6.02 9.87 -21.76
C HIS A 162 7.14 8.97 -22.27
N PHE A 163 7.06 8.63 -23.56
CA PHE A 163 8.14 7.94 -24.24
C PHE A 163 8.91 9.01 -25.02
N ASP A 164 10.15 9.24 -24.60
CA ASP A 164 11.06 10.12 -25.31
C ASP A 164 11.73 9.31 -26.43
N ALA A 165 11.48 9.70 -27.68
CA ALA A 165 11.99 9.01 -28.86
C ALA A 165 13.50 9.21 -29.06
N ASP A 166 14.08 10.27 -28.48
CA ASP A 166 15.47 10.66 -28.72
C ASP A 166 16.42 9.99 -27.71
N THR A 167 15.95 9.77 -26.48
CA THR A 167 16.76 9.18 -25.40
C THR A 167 16.41 7.72 -25.11
N SER A 168 15.37 7.17 -25.76
CA SER A 168 14.80 5.82 -25.50
C SER A 168 14.47 5.54 -24.03
N VAL A 169 14.33 6.60 -23.22
CA VAL A 169 14.00 6.55 -21.80
C VAL A 169 12.47 6.48 -21.66
N CYS A 170 12.01 5.48 -20.93
CA CYS A 170 10.62 5.38 -20.51
C CYS A 170 10.43 6.08 -19.16
N ALA A 171 9.96 7.33 -19.18
CA ALA A 171 9.56 8.02 -17.96
C ALA A 171 8.14 7.58 -17.57
N VAL A 172 8.07 6.58 -16.68
CA VAL A 172 6.82 6.20 -16.01
C VAL A 172 6.55 7.21 -14.91
N GLY A 173 5.84 8.29 -15.24
CA GLY A 173 5.57 9.32 -14.24
C GLY A 173 4.80 10.51 -14.79
N ARG A 174 3.69 10.83 -14.13
CA ARG A 174 3.15 12.19 -14.10
C ARG A 174 4.24 13.17 -13.64
N GLU A 175 4.05 14.46 -13.92
CA GLU A 175 4.83 15.51 -13.29
C GLU A 175 4.95 15.28 -11.77
N ARG A 176 6.19 15.31 -11.25
CA ARG A 176 6.51 15.07 -9.83
C ARG A 176 5.54 15.73 -8.83
N PRO A 177 5.09 17.00 -8.99
CA PRO A 177 4.15 17.61 -8.04
C PRO A 177 2.81 16.87 -7.94
N ILE A 178 2.31 16.35 -9.06
CA ILE A 178 1.02 15.69 -9.12
C ILE A 178 1.07 14.32 -8.44
N LEU A 179 2.15 13.58 -8.64
CA LEU A 179 2.36 12.28 -8.00
C LEU A 179 2.40 12.43 -6.47
N ILE A 180 3.10 13.44 -5.97
CA ILE A 180 3.19 13.75 -4.55
C ILE A 180 1.80 14.09 -3.98
N ALA A 181 1.03 14.93 -4.68
CA ALA A 181 -0.32 15.29 -4.26
C ALA A 181 -1.26 14.07 -4.15
N ILE A 182 -1.22 13.17 -5.14
CA ILE A 182 -1.99 11.92 -5.11
C ILE A 182 -1.57 11.05 -3.92
N MET A 183 -0.26 10.89 -3.69
CA MET A 183 0.26 10.07 -2.59
C MET A 183 -0.14 10.62 -1.22
N ILE A 184 -0.12 11.94 -1.02
CA ILE A 184 -0.57 12.60 0.21
C ILE A 184 -2.06 12.36 0.41
N PHE A 185 -2.88 12.58 -0.63
CA PHE A 185 -4.32 12.34 -0.56
C PHE A 185 -4.62 10.88 -0.19
N ASP A 186 -3.94 9.94 -0.82
CA ASP A 186 -4.02 8.51 -0.53
C ASP A 186 -3.65 8.16 0.90
N ALA A 187 -2.58 8.76 1.42
CA ALA A 187 -2.15 8.56 2.81
C ALA A 187 -3.21 9.07 3.78
N LEU A 188 -3.77 10.27 3.56
CA LEU A 188 -4.83 10.84 4.40
C LEU A 188 -6.08 9.95 4.43
N VAL A 189 -6.53 9.48 3.27
CA VAL A 189 -7.69 8.57 3.16
C VAL A 189 -7.40 7.25 3.88
N ASN A 190 -6.22 6.67 3.68
CA ASN A 190 -5.84 5.42 4.33
C ASN A 190 -5.75 5.56 5.87
N ILE A 191 -5.18 6.65 6.38
CA ILE A 191 -5.13 6.93 7.83
C ILE A 191 -6.56 7.06 8.39
N TYR A 192 -7.42 7.79 7.69
CA TYR A 192 -8.82 7.93 8.07
C TYR A 192 -9.53 6.56 8.14
N LEU A 193 -9.40 5.73 7.10
CA LEU A 193 -10.00 4.39 7.08
C LEU A 193 -9.44 3.48 8.17
N THR A 194 -8.12 3.47 8.37
CA THR A 194 -7.48 2.70 9.45
C THR A 194 -8.00 3.13 10.82
N SER A 195 -8.15 4.43 11.08
CA SER A 195 -8.71 4.91 12.35
C SER A 195 -10.13 4.40 12.59
N LEU A 196 -10.95 4.30 11.53
CA LEU A 196 -12.32 3.81 11.60
C LEU A 196 -12.40 2.32 12.00
N PHE A 197 -11.39 1.51 11.62
CA PHE A 197 -11.24 0.11 12.03
C PHE A 197 -10.59 -0.07 13.39
N LEU A 198 -9.60 0.77 13.70
CA LEU A 198 -8.84 0.64 14.93
C LEU A 198 -9.70 0.98 16.15
N VAL A 199 -10.54 2.02 16.06
CA VAL A 199 -11.44 2.44 17.15
C VAL A 199 -12.37 1.33 17.69
N PRO A 200 -13.15 0.60 16.86
CA PRO A 200 -13.96 -0.52 17.35
C PRO A 200 -13.14 -1.68 17.91
N LEU A 201 -12.00 -1.99 17.29
CA LEU A 201 -11.13 -3.07 17.78
C LEU A 201 -10.58 -2.76 19.17
N LEU A 202 -10.10 -1.53 19.38
CA LEU A 202 -9.62 -1.08 20.69
C LEU A 202 -10.74 -1.10 21.74
N LYS A 203 -11.97 -0.73 21.36
CA LYS A 203 -13.13 -0.82 22.27
C LYS A 203 -13.42 -2.27 22.67
N LEU A 204 -13.42 -3.21 21.73
CA LEU A 204 -13.62 -4.63 22.03
C LEU A 204 -12.50 -5.19 22.93
N GLN A 205 -11.24 -4.86 22.66
CA GLN A 205 -10.12 -5.27 23.50
C GLN A 205 -10.22 -4.70 24.91
N SER A 206 -10.63 -3.44 25.05
CA SER A 206 -10.85 -2.83 26.38
C SER A 206 -11.97 -3.53 27.17
N ILE A 207 -13.03 -3.97 26.50
CA ILE A 207 -14.13 -4.72 27.10
C ILE A 207 -13.66 -6.12 27.52
N GLN A 208 -12.90 -6.80 26.66
CA GLN A 208 -12.32 -8.12 26.98
C GLN A 208 -11.33 -8.04 28.16
N ALA A 209 -10.48 -7.00 28.21
CA ALA A 209 -9.57 -6.77 29.31
C ALA A 209 -10.28 -6.43 30.62
N ALA A 210 -11.39 -5.67 30.56
CA ALA A 210 -12.23 -5.39 31.71
C ALA A 210 -12.92 -6.66 32.25
N MET A 211 -13.49 -7.49 31.37
CA MET A 211 -14.09 -8.79 31.76
C MET A 211 -13.06 -9.75 32.38
N ALA A 212 -11.82 -9.77 31.86
CA ALA A 212 -10.75 -10.59 32.42
C ALA A 212 -10.35 -10.15 33.84
N ARG A 213 -10.33 -8.83 34.12
CA ARG A 213 -10.09 -8.31 35.48
C ARG A 213 -11.19 -8.68 36.47
N ASP A 214 -12.44 -8.59 36.06
CA ASP A 214 -13.59 -8.87 36.95
C ASP A 214 -13.67 -10.35 37.35
N THR A 215 -13.36 -11.24 36.41
CA THR A 215 -13.25 -12.69 36.66
C THR A 215 -12.12 -13.01 37.66
N GLY A 216 -10.99 -12.28 37.59
CA GLY A 216 -9.87 -12.43 38.54
C GLY A 216 -10.21 -11.94 39.95
N SER A 217 -10.93 -10.82 40.07
CA SER A 217 -11.37 -10.26 41.35
C SER A 217 -12.34 -11.19 42.08
N THR A 218 -13.32 -11.74 41.36
CA THR A 218 -14.33 -12.67 41.90
C THR A 218 -13.71 -13.96 42.45
N LYS A 219 -12.72 -14.54 41.73
CA LYS A 219 -11.98 -15.72 42.21
C LYS A 219 -11.16 -15.43 43.47
N ARG A 220 -10.58 -14.22 43.57
CA ARG A 220 -9.79 -13.81 44.74
C ARG A 220 -10.69 -13.64 45.97
N ASP A 221 -11.86 -13.05 45.83
CA ASP A 221 -12.82 -12.87 46.94
C ASP A 221 -13.36 -14.21 47.48
N GLN A 222 -13.68 -15.16 46.59
CA GLN A 222 -14.06 -16.52 47.01
C GLN A 222 -12.94 -17.25 47.75
N SER A 223 -11.68 -17.10 47.32
CA SER A 223 -10.54 -17.74 47.99
C SER A 223 -10.30 -17.16 49.40
N VAL A 224 -10.48 -15.85 49.57
CA VAL A 224 -10.37 -15.19 50.89
C VAL A 224 -11.49 -15.63 51.82
N LYS A 225 -12.75 -15.68 51.35
CA LYS A 225 -13.88 -16.20 52.13
C LYS A 225 -13.68 -17.66 52.55
N ALA A 226 -13.20 -18.52 51.65
CA ALA A 226 -12.91 -19.91 51.98
C ALA A 226 -11.80 -20.07 53.04
N ARG A 227 -10.80 -19.18 53.05
CA ARG A 227 -9.75 -19.16 54.09
C ARG A 227 -10.28 -18.65 55.43
N MET A 228 -11.12 -17.61 55.45
CA MET A 228 -11.72 -17.11 56.70
C MET A 228 -12.64 -18.12 57.37
N VAL A 229 -13.39 -18.90 56.59
CA VAL A 229 -14.23 -19.99 57.12
C VAL A 229 -13.37 -21.08 57.77
N ARG A 230 -12.20 -21.38 57.20
CA ARG A 230 -11.27 -22.37 57.77
C ARG A 230 -10.68 -21.91 59.11
N ILE A 231 -10.33 -20.62 59.24
CA ILE A 231 -9.76 -20.07 60.48
C ILE A 231 -10.77 -20.01 61.62
N LYS A 232 -12.08 -19.97 61.33
CA LYS A 232 -13.14 -19.93 62.35
C LYS A 232 -13.57 -21.33 62.83
N SER A 233 -12.98 -22.38 62.26
CA SER A 233 -13.25 -23.79 62.54
C SER A 233 -12.22 -24.44 63.47
N ASP A 234 -11.13 -23.74 63.77
CA ASP A 234 -10.09 -24.10 64.74
C ASP A 234 -10.27 -23.25 66.02
#